data_AF-A0A6G0HM27-F1
#
_entry.id   AF-A0A6G0HM27-F1
#
_cell.length_a   1.000
_cell.length_b   1.000
_cell.length_c   1.000
_cell.angle_alpha   90.00
_cell.angle_beta   90.00
_cell.angle_gamma   90.00
#
_symmetry.space_group_name_H-M   'P 1'
#
loop_
_entity.id
_entity.type
_entity.pdbx_description
1 polymer ?
#
loop_
_entity_poly.entity_id
_entity_poly.type
_entity_poly.pdbx_seq_one_letter_code
_entity_poly.pdbx_strand_id
1 'polypeptide(L)'
;MFASVGPRGGPRKPVAPAIPEPDLSHLTEDERKIIMAVLARQREEEAKEEAMLKEEKPIQARTVNLVGQKKPPQQNDVRGIQQQLSSYRETVIRQATVAAGSAVHRDDAPTCGICHKTKFADGCGNLCSYCQTKFCARCGGRVSLRSNTVREGKRV
;
A
#
# COMPACT_ATOMS: atom_id res chain seq x y z
N MET A 1 -18.16 26.87 -47.96
CA MET A 1 -16.84 26.35 -47.57
C MET A 1 -16.99 25.45 -46.35
N PHE A 2 -16.27 24.32 -46.40
CA PHE A 2 -16.13 23.16 -45.49
C PHE A 2 -16.17 23.47 -43.98
N ALA A 3 -16.59 22.58 -43.07
CA ALA A 3 -16.05 21.23 -42.91
C ALA A 3 -16.99 20.23 -42.18
N SER A 4 -16.85 18.98 -42.62
CA SER A 4 -17.54 17.77 -42.20
C SER A 4 -17.13 17.33 -40.79
N VAL A 5 -18.11 17.02 -39.95
CA VAL A 5 -17.91 16.33 -38.67
C VAL A 5 -17.54 14.86 -38.95
N GLY A 6 -16.25 14.53 -38.77
CA GLY A 6 -15.75 13.16 -38.87
C GLY A 6 -16.25 12.29 -37.70
N PRO A 7 -16.43 10.98 -37.90
CA PRO A 7 -16.95 10.09 -36.88
C PRO A 7 -15.96 9.86 -35.74
N ARG A 8 -16.51 9.81 -34.54
CA ARG A 8 -15.88 9.64 -33.23
C ARG A 8 -14.95 8.42 -33.25
N GLY A 9 -13.63 8.67 -33.11
CA GLY A 9 -12.66 7.63 -32.81
C GLY A 9 -13.00 6.97 -31.48
N GLY A 10 -13.37 5.69 -31.53
CA GLY A 10 -13.62 4.88 -30.33
C GLY A 10 -12.35 4.69 -29.49
N PRO A 11 -12.50 4.27 -28.22
CA PRO A 11 -11.36 4.01 -27.34
C PRO A 11 -10.49 2.91 -27.94
N ARG A 12 -9.23 3.25 -28.21
CA ARG A 12 -8.19 2.35 -28.67
C ARG A 12 -8.01 1.25 -27.63
N LYS A 13 -8.19 -0.02 -28.03
CA LYS A 13 -7.84 -1.17 -27.20
C LYS A 13 -6.35 -1.09 -26.83
N PRO A 14 -5.93 -1.37 -25.59
CA PRO A 14 -4.52 -1.52 -25.27
C PRO A 14 -3.98 -2.69 -26.08
N VAL A 15 -3.04 -2.41 -26.98
CA VAL A 15 -2.21 -3.45 -27.60
C VAL A 15 -1.33 -4.00 -26.48
N ALA A 16 -1.60 -5.24 -26.07
CA ALA A 16 -0.67 -5.98 -25.22
C ALA A 16 0.68 -6.03 -25.96
N PRO A 17 1.80 -5.64 -25.33
CA PRO A 17 3.10 -5.80 -25.94
C PRO A 17 3.36 -7.31 -26.09
N ALA A 18 3.31 -7.80 -27.32
CA ALA A 18 3.91 -9.08 -27.66
C ALA A 18 5.41 -8.92 -27.43
N ILE A 19 5.88 -9.39 -26.28
CA ILE A 19 7.31 -9.40 -25.92
C ILE A 19 7.99 -10.24 -27.01
N PRO A 20 8.88 -9.64 -27.84
CA PRO A 20 9.64 -10.39 -28.83
C PRO A 20 10.43 -11.48 -28.10
N GLU A 21 10.40 -12.72 -28.61
CA GLU A 21 11.16 -13.82 -28.02
C GLU A 21 12.62 -13.39 -27.84
N PRO A 22 13.21 -13.61 -26.64
CA PRO A 22 14.58 -13.20 -26.38
C PRO A 22 15.51 -13.97 -27.33
N ASP A 23 16.25 -13.26 -28.17
CA ASP A 23 17.24 -13.87 -29.06
C ASP A 23 18.42 -14.37 -28.22
N LEU A 24 18.55 -15.70 -28.11
CA LEU A 24 19.56 -16.38 -27.29
C LEU A 24 20.81 -16.76 -28.08
N SER A 25 21.05 -16.17 -29.24
CA SER A 25 22.21 -16.44 -30.11
C SER A 25 23.56 -15.98 -29.53
N HIS A 26 23.57 -15.20 -28.44
CA HIS A 26 24.78 -14.67 -27.80
C HIS A 26 25.31 -15.53 -26.62
N LEU A 27 24.57 -16.56 -26.21
CA LEU A 27 24.89 -17.30 -24.98
C LEU A 27 25.40 -18.70 -25.29
N THR A 28 26.28 -19.18 -24.40
CA THR A 28 26.76 -20.56 -24.44
C THR A 28 25.58 -21.53 -24.28
N GLU A 29 25.69 -22.75 -24.83
CA GLU A 29 24.59 -23.72 -24.85
C GLU A 29 24.03 -24.02 -23.45
N ASP A 30 24.87 -23.95 -22.41
CA ASP A 30 24.49 -24.13 -21.01
C ASP A 30 23.68 -22.95 -20.47
N GLU A 31 24.08 -21.72 -20.75
CA GLU A 31 23.33 -20.51 -20.36
C GLU A 31 21.99 -20.44 -21.11
N ARG A 32 21.97 -20.82 -22.39
CA ARG A 32 20.76 -20.93 -23.18
C ARG A 32 19.80 -21.96 -22.59
N LYS A 33 20.31 -23.11 -22.13
CA LYS A 33 19.53 -24.17 -21.48
C LYS A 33 18.92 -23.70 -20.16
N ILE A 34 19.66 -22.93 -19.36
CA ILE A 34 19.17 -22.36 -18.10
C ILE A 34 18.05 -21.34 -18.37
N ILE A 35 18.23 -20.43 -19.34
CA ILE A 35 17.21 -19.43 -19.68
C ILE A 35 15.95 -20.09 -20.24
N MET A 36 16.08 -21.07 -21.15
CA MET A 36 14.93 -21.81 -21.66
C MET A 36 14.17 -22.56 -20.55
N ALA A 37 14.87 -23.11 -19.55
CA ALA A 37 14.23 -23.77 -18.41
C ALA A 37 13.45 -22.79 -17.51
N VAL A 38 13.95 -21.57 -17.33
CA VAL A 38 13.23 -20.51 -16.58
C VAL A 38 11.99 -20.07 -17.36
N LEU A 39 12.12 -19.77 -18.65
CA LEU A 39 11.00 -19.37 -19.51
C LEU A 39 9.93 -20.46 -19.59
N ALA A 40 10.33 -21.74 -19.65
CA ALA A 40 9.40 -22.86 -19.65
C ALA A 40 8.59 -22.94 -18.35
N ARG A 41 9.24 -22.77 -17.19
CA ARG A 41 8.55 -22.74 -15.89
C ARG A 41 7.60 -21.55 -15.79
N GLN A 42 8.04 -20.38 -16.27
CA GLN A 42 7.22 -19.16 -16.27
C GLN A 42 5.97 -19.32 -17.14
N ARG A 43 6.12 -19.90 -18.34
CA ARG A 43 5.01 -20.22 -19.24
C ARG A 43 4.07 -21.28 -18.65
N GLU A 44 4.60 -22.27 -17.94
CA GLU A 44 3.79 -23.29 -17.26
C GLU A 44 2.98 -22.70 -16.11
N GLU A 45 3.60 -21.82 -15.30
CA GLU A 45 2.92 -21.09 -14.23
C GLU A 45 1.81 -20.19 -14.79
N GLU A 46 2.09 -19.41 -15.85
CA GLU A 46 1.09 -18.58 -16.53
C GLU A 46 -0.04 -19.42 -17.16
N ALA A 47 0.27 -20.56 -17.78
CA ALA A 47 -0.75 -21.46 -18.35
C ALA A 47 -1.63 -22.11 -17.27
N LYS A 48 -1.04 -22.43 -16.11
CA LYS A 48 -1.76 -22.96 -14.95
C LYS A 48 -2.66 -21.89 -14.33
N GLU A 49 -2.19 -20.65 -14.23
CA GLU A 49 -3.01 -19.51 -13.80
C GLU A 49 -4.14 -19.21 -14.80
N GLU A 50 -3.87 -19.24 -16.11
CA GLU A 50 -4.89 -19.06 -17.14
C GLU A 50 -5.94 -20.19 -17.09
N ALA A 51 -5.52 -21.43 -16.86
CA ALA A 51 -6.43 -22.56 -16.71
C ALA A 51 -7.35 -22.39 -15.49
N MET A 52 -6.81 -21.98 -14.33
CA MET A 52 -7.61 -21.67 -13.15
C MET A 52 -8.56 -20.50 -13.40
N LEU A 53 -8.11 -19.42 -14.05
CA LEU A 53 -8.95 -18.27 -14.41
C LEU A 53 -10.05 -18.65 -15.41
N LYS A 54 -9.76 -19.59 -16.33
CA LYS A 54 -10.71 -20.11 -17.30
C LYS A 54 -11.71 -21.09 -16.67
N GLU A 55 -11.33 -21.81 -15.62
CA GLU A 55 -12.24 -22.61 -14.76
C GLU A 55 -13.01 -21.78 -13.73
N GLU A 56 -12.54 -20.58 -13.35
CA GLU A 56 -13.31 -19.65 -12.52
C GLU A 56 -14.41 -18.92 -13.34
N LYS A 57 -14.14 -18.63 -14.61
CA LYS A 57 -15.09 -18.01 -15.55
C LYS A 57 -16.42 -18.77 -15.80
N PRO A 58 -16.53 -20.12 -15.81
CA PRO A 58 -17.82 -20.80 -15.93
C PRO A 58 -18.76 -20.55 -14.74
N ILE A 59 -18.29 -20.03 -13.60
CA ILE A 59 -19.16 -19.62 -12.49
C ILE A 59 -19.89 -18.30 -12.83
N GLN A 60 -19.24 -17.36 -13.52
CA GLN A 60 -19.88 -16.10 -13.97
C GLN A 60 -20.66 -16.24 -15.29
N ALA A 61 -20.26 -17.15 -16.19
CA ALA A 61 -20.97 -17.37 -17.45
C ALA A 61 -22.24 -18.21 -17.29
N ARG A 62 -22.33 -19.09 -16.27
CA ARG A 62 -23.54 -19.87 -15.98
C ARG A 62 -24.68 -19.04 -15.37
N THR A 63 -24.39 -17.92 -14.71
CA THR A 63 -25.44 -17.08 -14.08
C THR A 63 -26.28 -16.28 -15.08
N VAL A 64 -25.95 -16.26 -16.37
CA VAL A 64 -26.67 -15.45 -17.38
C VAL A 64 -27.56 -16.28 -18.32
N ASN A 65 -27.46 -17.61 -18.32
CA ASN A 65 -28.13 -18.47 -19.33
C ASN A 65 -29.23 -19.40 -18.77
N LEU A 66 -29.90 -19.05 -17.67
CA LEU A 66 -31.10 -19.77 -17.21
C LEU A 66 -32.18 -18.79 -16.70
N VAL A 67 -32.66 -17.91 -17.58
CA VAL A 67 -34.03 -17.38 -17.49
C VAL A 67 -34.96 -18.48 -18.04
N GLY A 68 -35.32 -19.43 -17.18
CA GLY A 68 -36.12 -20.58 -17.56
C GLY A 68 -36.47 -21.48 -16.38
N GLN A 69 -37.37 -20.99 -15.52
CA GLN A 69 -38.17 -21.76 -14.55
C GLN A 69 -37.44 -22.88 -13.78
N LYS A 70 -36.91 -22.57 -12.59
CA LYS A 70 -37.02 -23.35 -11.35
C LYS A 70 -36.36 -22.58 -10.20
N LYS A 71 -37.05 -22.49 -9.05
CA LYS A 71 -36.65 -21.82 -7.81
C LYS A 71 -35.17 -22.12 -7.45
N PRO A 72 -34.32 -21.11 -7.22
CA PRO A 72 -33.00 -21.32 -6.60
C PRO A 72 -33.13 -21.45 -5.07
N PRO A 73 -32.31 -22.31 -4.41
CA PRO A 73 -32.22 -22.38 -2.96
C PRO A 73 -31.41 -21.18 -2.41
N GLN A 74 -31.69 -20.83 -1.15
CA GLN A 74 -31.27 -19.61 -0.44
C GLN A 74 -29.89 -19.06 -0.82
N GLN A 75 -29.89 -17.97 -1.60
CA GLN A 75 -28.83 -16.97 -1.56
C GLN A 75 -29.02 -16.12 -0.30
N ASN A 76 -28.55 -16.59 0.86
CA ASN A 76 -28.47 -15.76 2.05
C ASN A 76 -27.13 -14.99 2.08
N ASP A 77 -27.26 -13.70 1.75
CA ASP A 77 -26.54 -12.60 2.37
C ASP A 77 -25.03 -12.40 2.17
N VAL A 78 -24.49 -12.62 0.96
CA VAL A 78 -23.19 -11.99 0.62
C VAL A 78 -23.27 -10.45 0.75
N ARG A 79 -24.41 -9.84 0.38
CA ARG A 79 -24.64 -8.40 0.57
C ARG A 79 -24.85 -8.03 2.04
N GLY A 80 -25.56 -8.84 2.81
CA GLY A 80 -25.74 -8.63 4.26
C GLY A 80 -24.42 -8.73 5.04
N ILE A 81 -23.59 -9.73 4.71
CA ILE A 81 -22.26 -9.90 5.30
C ILE A 81 -21.33 -8.74 4.91
N GLN A 82 -21.36 -8.30 3.64
CA GLN A 82 -20.62 -7.11 3.20
C GLN A 82 -21.05 -5.86 3.99
N GLN A 83 -22.35 -5.66 4.21
CA GLN A 83 -22.87 -4.56 5.02
C GLN A 83 -22.49 -4.67 6.51
N GLN A 84 -22.55 -5.88 7.09
CA GLN A 84 -22.08 -6.10 8.46
C GLN A 84 -20.59 -5.80 8.63
N LEU A 85 -19.74 -6.22 7.68
CA LEU A 85 -18.31 -5.92 7.72
C LEU A 85 -18.03 -4.42 7.58
N SER A 86 -18.74 -3.73 6.69
CA SER A 86 -18.62 -2.28 6.53
C SER A 86 -19.06 -1.53 7.80
N SER A 87 -20.22 -1.90 8.35
CA SER A 87 -20.74 -1.31 9.60
C SER A 87 -19.84 -1.60 10.81
N TYR A 88 -19.32 -2.82 10.92
CA TYR A 88 -18.38 -3.18 11.98
C TYR A 88 -17.07 -2.41 11.85
N ARG A 89 -16.50 -2.30 10.64
CA ARG A 89 -15.31 -1.48 10.38
C ARG A 89 -15.55 -0.03 10.77
N GLU A 90 -16.69 0.55 10.40
CA GLU A 90 -17.02 1.93 10.73
C GLU A 90 -17.19 2.11 12.25
N THR A 91 -17.79 1.14 12.93
CA THR A 91 -17.95 1.15 14.39
C THR A 91 -16.61 1.06 15.11
N VAL A 92 -15.70 0.19 14.64
CA VAL A 92 -14.33 0.08 15.17
C VAL A 92 -13.55 1.36 14.93
N ILE A 93 -13.65 1.96 13.74
CA ILE A 93 -13.04 3.26 13.44
C ILE A 93 -13.61 4.33 14.37
N ARG A 94 -14.94 4.39 14.54
CA ARG A 94 -15.59 5.38 15.41
C ARG A 94 -15.20 5.19 16.88
N GLN A 95 -15.07 3.96 17.35
CA GLN A 95 -14.62 3.69 18.71
C GLN A 95 -13.13 4.03 18.89
N ALA A 96 -12.29 3.79 17.89
CA ALA A 96 -10.90 4.23 17.88
C ALA A 96 -10.78 5.77 17.80
N THR A 97 -11.63 6.45 17.03
CA THR A 97 -11.65 7.91 16.94
C THR A 97 -12.34 8.57 18.12
N VAL A 98 -13.20 7.90 18.89
CA VAL A 98 -13.73 8.41 20.17
C VAL A 98 -12.74 8.16 21.31
N ALA A 99 -12.02 7.03 21.29
CA ALA A 99 -10.86 6.80 22.15
C ALA A 99 -9.72 7.79 21.87
N ALA A 100 -9.50 8.15 20.60
CA ALA A 100 -8.59 9.24 20.23
C ALA A 100 -9.20 10.63 20.45
N GLY A 101 -10.50 10.79 20.18
CA GLY A 101 -11.27 12.05 20.18
C GLY A 101 -11.58 12.61 21.55
N SER A 102 -11.68 11.74 22.56
CA SER A 102 -11.64 12.13 23.97
C SER A 102 -10.29 12.73 24.39
N ALA A 103 -9.24 12.58 23.58
CA ALA A 103 -7.97 13.28 23.70
C ALA A 103 -7.79 14.46 22.72
N VAL A 104 -8.77 14.77 21.87
CA VAL A 104 -8.65 15.86 20.86
C VAL A 104 -9.06 17.23 21.40
N HIS A 105 -9.79 17.30 22.52
CA HIS A 105 -10.14 18.58 23.16
C HIS A 105 -9.41 18.85 24.48
N ARG A 106 -8.32 18.12 24.77
CA ARG A 106 -7.36 18.46 25.82
C ARG A 106 -5.95 18.13 25.38
N ASP A 107 -5.14 19.18 25.30
CA ASP A 107 -3.69 19.19 25.12
C ASP A 107 -3.21 19.17 23.65
N ASP A 108 -3.08 20.36 23.07
CA ASP A 108 -2.14 20.72 21.98
C ASP A 108 -0.65 20.55 22.43
N ALA A 109 -0.42 19.75 23.46
CA ALA A 109 0.86 19.58 24.10
C ALA A 109 1.72 18.63 23.26
N PRO A 110 2.93 19.05 22.83
CA PRO A 110 3.77 18.23 21.98
C PRO A 110 4.09 16.90 22.66
N THR A 111 4.12 15.81 21.89
CA THR A 111 4.42 14.46 22.40
C THR A 111 5.85 14.07 22.01
N CYS A 112 6.47 13.14 22.74
CA CYS A 112 7.79 12.61 22.41
C CYS A 112 7.84 12.02 21.00
N GLY A 113 8.70 12.55 20.13
CA GLY A 113 8.87 12.09 18.73
C GLY A 113 9.61 10.77 18.58
N ILE A 114 9.66 9.94 19.62
CA ILE A 114 10.29 8.61 19.61
C ILE A 114 9.28 7.57 20.07
N CYS A 115 8.71 7.72 21.28
CA CYS A 115 7.72 6.76 21.79
C CYS A 115 6.27 7.16 21.52
N HIS A 116 6.00 8.40 21.09
CA HIS A 116 4.66 8.95 20.86
C HIS A 116 3.66 8.74 22.03
N LYS A 117 4.19 8.51 23.24
CA LYS A 117 3.41 8.19 24.44
C LYS A 117 3.55 9.25 25.51
N THR A 118 4.75 9.79 25.70
CA THR A 118 4.98 10.84 26.70
C THR A 118 4.55 12.20 26.14
N LYS A 119 3.49 12.79 26.70
CA LYS A 119 3.14 14.20 26.48
C LYS A 119 4.13 15.10 27.24
N PHE A 120 4.50 16.23 26.66
CA PHE A 120 5.33 17.24 27.31
C PHE A 120 4.47 18.38 27.85
N ALA A 121 4.68 18.78 29.10
CA ALA A 121 4.31 20.13 29.55
C ALA A 121 5.16 21.21 28.84
N ASP A 122 4.74 22.47 28.94
CA ASP A 122 5.47 23.60 28.38
C ASP A 122 6.92 23.65 28.92
N GLY A 123 7.88 23.80 28.01
CA GLY A 123 9.30 23.85 28.35
C GLY A 123 9.96 22.53 28.77
N CYS A 124 9.25 21.41 28.81
CA CYS A 124 9.84 20.11 29.17
C CYS A 124 10.15 19.22 27.95
N GLY A 125 11.04 18.24 28.13
CA GLY A 125 11.61 17.41 27.06
C GLY A 125 12.94 17.96 26.55
N ASN A 126 13.84 17.08 26.12
CA ASN A 126 15.13 17.49 25.55
C ASN A 126 15.07 17.40 24.02
N LEU A 127 15.80 18.28 23.33
CA LEU A 127 15.96 18.24 21.88
C LEU A 127 17.23 17.45 21.53
N CYS A 128 17.15 16.60 20.51
CA CYS A 128 18.33 15.94 19.96
C CYS A 128 19.26 16.98 19.31
N SER A 129 20.55 16.97 19.64
CA SER A 129 21.53 17.88 19.06
C SER A 129 21.72 17.69 17.55
N TYR A 130 21.37 16.52 17.01
CA TYR A 130 21.51 16.21 15.59
C TYR A 130 20.25 16.55 14.78
N CYS A 131 19.12 15.94 15.15
CA CYS A 131 17.88 16.02 14.37
C CYS A 131 16.80 16.92 14.99
N GLN A 132 17.08 17.56 16.13
CA GLN A 132 16.15 18.44 16.87
C GLN A 132 14.83 17.78 17.29
N THR A 133 14.68 16.46 17.16
CA THR A 133 13.51 15.74 17.66
C THR A 133 13.41 15.86 19.17
N LYS A 134 12.23 16.25 19.66
CA LYS A 134 11.94 16.37 21.10
C LYS A 134 11.68 14.99 21.69
N PHE A 135 12.47 14.60 22.70
CA PHE A 135 12.40 13.27 23.32
C PHE A 135 12.22 13.32 24.84
N CYS A 136 11.57 12.31 25.40
CA CYS A 136 11.39 12.16 26.84
C CYS A 136 12.62 11.53 27.49
N ALA A 137 12.76 11.66 28.81
CA ALA A 137 13.92 11.14 29.55
C ALA A 137 14.15 9.62 29.41
N ARG A 138 13.17 8.85 28.89
CA ARG A 138 13.30 7.41 28.62
C ARG A 138 13.77 7.10 27.20
N CYS A 139 13.63 8.04 26.28
CA CYS A 139 13.94 7.86 24.86
C CYS A 139 15.30 8.44 24.46
N GLY A 140 16.03 9.06 25.38
CA GLY A 140 17.37 9.56 25.12
C GLY A 140 18.07 10.03 26.40
N GLY A 141 19.38 10.27 26.29
CA GLY A 141 20.24 10.71 27.39
C GLY A 141 20.77 12.13 27.20
N ARG A 142 21.26 12.74 28.29
CA ARG A 142 22.05 13.97 28.22
C ARG A 142 23.53 13.61 28.13
N VAL A 143 24.22 14.19 27.16
CA VAL A 143 25.67 14.10 27.04
C VAL A 143 26.25 15.42 27.54
N SER A 144 27.06 15.37 28.61
CA SER A 144 27.77 16.55 29.09
C SER A 144 29.07 16.68 28.30
N LEU A 145 29.09 17.56 27.32
CA LEU A 145 30.33 17.96 26.68
C LEU A 145 31.05 18.90 27.64
N ARG A 146 32.26 18.51 28.08
CA ARG A 146 33.11 19.39 28.90
C ARG A 146 33.28 20.72 28.17
N SER A 147 33.03 21.83 28.87
CA SER A 147 33.23 23.17 28.34
C SER A 147 34.71 23.33 27.99
N ASN A 148 35.06 23.22 26.71
CA ASN A 148 36.37 23.67 26.25
C ASN A 148 36.27 25.18 26.06
N THR A 149 36.40 25.95 27.15
CA THR A 149 36.63 27.39 27.02
C THR A 149 37.99 27.57 26.38
N VAL A 150 38.02 27.86 25.08
CA VAL A 150 39.20 28.46 24.46
C VAL A 150 39.28 29.88 25.03
N ARG A 151 40.04 30.05 26.11
CA ARG A 151 40.45 31.38 26.57
C ARG A 151 41.48 31.87 25.55
N GLU A 152 41.15 32.94 24.81
CA GLU A 152 42.03 33.94 24.15
C GLU A 152 41.27 34.52 22.92
N GLY A 153 41.10 35.81 22.70
CA GLY A 153 41.65 36.99 23.38
C GLY A 153 40.79 38.22 23.12
N LYS A 154 40.73 39.07 24.14
CA LYS A 154 40.17 40.41 24.13
C LYS A 154 41.11 41.28 23.30
N ARG A 155 40.71 41.67 22.09
CA ARG A 155 41.44 42.67 21.30
C ARG A 155 41.00 44.05 21.79
N VAL A 156 41.95 44.78 22.39
CA VAL A 156 41.87 46.21 22.73
C VAL A 156 41.75 47.01 21.44
#